data_AF-A0A6B1GQ66-F1
#
_entry.id   AF-A0A6B1GQ66-F1
#
_cell.length_a   1.000
_cell.length_b   1.000
_cell.length_c   1.000
_cell.angle_alpha   90.00
_cell.angle_beta   90.00
_cell.angle_gamma   90.00
#
_symmetry.space_group_name_H-M   'P 1'
#
loop_
_entity.id
_entity.type
_entity.pdbx_description
1 polymer ?
#
loop_
_entity_poly.entity_id
_entity_poly.type
_entity_poly.pdbx_seq_one_letter_code
_entity_poly.pdbx_strand_id
1 'polypeptide(L)'
;MAALNRIFTGYSELLRDAEHWMRALFMLMADSLGPLNAKIDLFRAGNDRFAAAIERAVREGQKAREIRTDVDPTGTAFEILASVRGTTLLWLLDPEKIDLVAAIEDLRASVEDRLSA
;
A
#
# COMPACT_ATOMS: atom_id res chain seq x y z
N MET A 1 -1.80 -8.66 13.53
CA MET A 1 -0.96 -9.10 12.42
C MET A 1 -1.69 -9.86 11.32
N ALA A 2 -2.54 -10.84 11.59
CA ALA A 2 -3.09 -11.70 10.53
C ALA A 2 -3.86 -10.93 9.43
N ALA A 3 -4.70 -9.96 9.81
CA ALA A 3 -5.45 -9.15 8.86
C ALA A 3 -4.55 -8.27 7.98
N LEU A 4 -3.48 -7.71 8.55
CA LEU A 4 -2.55 -6.84 7.83
C LEU A 4 -1.67 -7.64 6.87
N ASN A 5 -1.19 -8.82 7.29
CA ASN A 5 -0.42 -9.71 6.42
C ASN A 5 -1.22 -10.14 5.19
N ARG A 6 -2.54 -10.35 5.31
CA ARG A 6 -3.40 -10.63 4.15
C ARG A 6 -3.43 -9.49 3.12
N ILE A 7 -3.34 -8.23 3.55
CA ILE A 7 -3.28 -7.09 2.63
C ILE A 7 -1.99 -7.13 1.82
N PHE A 8 -0.85 -7.37 2.48
CA PHE A 8 0.45 -7.48 1.81
C PHE A 8 0.47 -8.64 0.81
N THR A 9 0.03 -9.84 1.23
CA THR A 9 -0.04 -11.01 0.34
C THR A 9 -0.93 -10.74 -0.87
N GLY A 10 -2.14 -10.21 -0.66
CA GLY A 10 -3.05 -9.89 -1.77
C GLY A 10 -2.50 -8.83 -2.71
N TYR A 11 -1.72 -7.87 -2.20
CA TYR A 11 -1.04 -6.88 -3.04
C TYR A 11 0.10 -7.50 -3.87
N SER A 12 0.96 -8.32 -3.25
CA SER A 12 2.01 -9.06 -3.95
C SER A 12 1.47 -9.97 -5.06
N GLU A 13 0.36 -10.66 -4.81
CA GLU A 13 -0.32 -11.50 -5.81
C GLU A 13 -0.90 -10.67 -6.95
N LEU A 14 -1.60 -9.58 -6.62
CA LEU A 14 -2.14 -8.65 -7.62
C LEU A 14 -1.04 -8.17 -8.58
N LEU A 15 0.15 -7.89 -8.05
CA LEU A 15 1.26 -7.32 -8.81
C LEU A 15 1.91 -8.26 -9.82
N ARG A 16 1.84 -9.58 -9.62
CA ARG A 16 2.58 -10.57 -10.41
C ARG A 16 2.26 -10.50 -11.91
N ASP A 17 1.01 -10.19 -12.25
CA ASP A 17 0.53 -10.10 -13.63
C ASP A 17 0.05 -8.67 -13.99
N ALA A 18 0.41 -7.68 -13.17
CA ALA A 18 -0.23 -6.37 -13.19
C ALA A 18 0.41 -5.31 -14.08
N GLU A 19 1.61 -5.55 -14.60
CA GLU A 19 2.49 -4.47 -15.05
C GLU A 19 1.78 -3.48 -15.99
N HIS A 20 1.08 -3.99 -17.01
CA HIS A 20 0.38 -3.17 -18.00
C HIS A 20 -0.70 -2.27 -17.40
N TRP A 21 -1.55 -2.78 -16.51
CA TRP A 21 -2.60 -1.95 -15.90
C TRP A 21 -2.04 -1.02 -14.82
N MET A 22 -0.96 -1.41 -14.14
CA MET A 22 -0.31 -0.57 -13.14
C MET A 22 0.37 0.64 -13.79
N ARG A 23 1.01 0.45 -14.96
CA ARG A 23 1.50 1.56 -15.79
C ARG A 23 0.38 2.55 -16.13
N ALA A 24 -0.77 2.05 -16.57
CA ALA A 24 -1.93 2.88 -16.88
C ALA A 24 -2.46 3.62 -15.64
N LEU A 25 -2.55 2.94 -14.49
CA LEU A 25 -2.97 3.53 -13.23
C LEU A 25 -2.08 4.71 -12.84
N PHE A 26 -0.76 4.51 -12.83
CA PHE A 26 0.19 5.54 -12.40
C PHE A 26 0.26 6.70 -13.39
N MET A 27 0.17 6.45 -14.70
CA MET A 27 0.12 7.51 -15.70
C MET A 27 -1.14 8.37 -15.54
N LEU A 28 -2.31 7.75 -15.35
CA LEU A 28 -3.56 8.48 -15.12
C LEU A 28 -3.57 9.22 -13.78
N MET A 29 -2.95 8.64 -12.74
CA MET A 29 -2.83 9.28 -11.44
C MET A 29 -1.94 10.53 -11.54
N ALA A 30 -0.79 10.43 -12.21
CA ALA A 30 0.09 11.57 -12.46
C ALA A 30 -0.57 12.66 -13.31
N ASP A 31 -1.26 12.27 -14.39
CA ASP A 31 -2.05 13.17 -15.25
C ASP A 31 -3.12 13.94 -14.45
N SER A 32 -3.75 13.28 -13.47
CA SER A 32 -4.77 13.92 -12.62
C SER A 32 -4.24 15.03 -11.71
N LEU A 33 -2.92 15.12 -11.50
CA LEU A 33 -2.27 16.19 -10.74
C LEU A 33 -2.05 17.46 -11.59
N GLY A 34 -2.17 17.33 -12.92
CA GLY A 34 -2.02 18.44 -13.86
C GLY A 34 -3.28 19.29 -14.00
N PRO A 35 -3.30 20.23 -14.97
CA PRO A 35 -4.42 21.13 -15.21
C PRO A 35 -5.72 20.41 -15.61
N LEU A 36 -5.62 19.19 -16.15
CA LEU A 36 -6.76 18.34 -16.50
C LEU A 36 -7.12 17.41 -15.33
N ASN A 37 -7.42 18.01 -14.18
CA ASN A 37 -7.61 17.32 -12.90
C ASN A 37 -8.97 16.60 -12.74
N ALA A 38 -9.73 16.38 -13.82
CA ALA A 38 -11.09 15.84 -13.77
C ALA A 38 -11.21 14.47 -13.07
N LYS A 39 -10.08 13.76 -12.87
CA LYS A 39 -9.99 12.45 -12.23
C LYS A 39 -9.42 12.49 -10.80
N ILE A 40 -9.05 13.66 -10.26
CA ILE A 40 -8.37 13.74 -8.96
C ILE A 40 -9.19 13.12 -7.83
N ASP A 41 -10.51 13.31 -7.84
CA ASP A 41 -11.41 12.75 -6.84
C ASP A 41 -11.53 11.23 -6.93
N LEU A 42 -11.40 10.65 -8.14
CA LEU A 42 -11.37 9.20 -8.33
C LEU A 42 -10.13 8.60 -7.65
N PHE A 43 -8.96 9.20 -7.87
CA PHE A 43 -7.71 8.73 -7.26
C PHE A 43 -7.65 8.98 -5.76
N ARG A 44 -8.18 10.12 -5.29
CA ARG A 44 -8.36 10.38 -3.86
C ARG A 44 -9.22 9.31 -3.21
N ALA A 45 -10.42 9.07 -3.74
CA ALA A 45 -11.32 8.05 -3.20
C ALA A 45 -10.73 6.64 -3.26
N GLY A 46 -9.96 6.31 -4.30
CA GLY A 46 -9.24 5.03 -4.40
C GLY A 46 -8.18 4.87 -3.31
N ASN A 47 -7.37 5.90 -3.08
CA ASN A 47 -6.36 5.90 -2.02
C ASN A 47 -7.00 5.89 -0.62
N ASP A 48 -8.09 6.63 -0.40
CA ASP A 48 -8.83 6.62 0.86
C ASP A 48 -9.40 5.23 1.18
N ARG A 49 -9.95 4.54 0.18
CA ARG A 49 -10.44 3.15 0.34
C ARG A 49 -9.31 2.19 0.70
N PHE A 50 -8.15 2.34 0.09
CA PHE A 50 -7.00 1.49 0.40
C PHE A 50 -6.47 1.76 1.81
N ALA A 51 -6.28 3.04 2.18
CA ALA A 51 -5.90 3.43 3.53
C ALA A 51 -6.91 2.92 4.57
N ALA A 52 -8.22 3.05 4.32
CA ALA A 52 -9.26 2.55 5.22
C ALA A 52 -9.23 1.03 5.41
N ALA A 53 -8.83 0.26 4.39
CA ALA A 53 -8.64 -1.19 4.52
C ALA A 53 -7.45 -1.53 5.44
N ILE A 54 -6.33 -0.81 5.28
CA ILE A 54 -5.14 -0.98 6.13
C ILE A 54 -5.45 -0.55 7.58
N GLU A 55 -6.09 0.61 7.76
CA GLU A 55 -6.47 1.11 9.08
C GLU A 55 -7.35 0.10 9.82
N ARG A 56 -8.34 -0.48 9.13
CA ARG A 56 -9.20 -1.52 9.69
C ARG A 56 -8.40 -2.75 10.13
N ALA A 57 -7.45 -3.22 9.32
CA ALA A 57 -6.60 -4.35 9.66
C ALA A 57 -5.71 -4.06 10.89
N VAL A 58 -5.19 -2.84 11.03
CA VAL A 58 -4.44 -2.42 12.22
C VAL A 58 -5.35 -2.45 13.46
N ARG A 59 -6.55 -1.86 13.39
CA ARG A 59 -7.52 -1.86 14.49
C ARG A 59 -7.97 -3.28 14.88
N GLU A 60 -8.12 -4.18 13.91
CA GLU A 60 -8.40 -5.59 14.17
C GLU A 60 -7.25 -6.27 14.91
N GLY A 61 -6.00 -6.04 14.49
CA GLY A 61 -4.82 -6.53 15.19
C GLY A 61 -4.73 -6.01 16.63
N GLN A 62 -5.06 -4.74 16.86
CA GLN A 62 -5.11 -4.17 18.22
C GLN A 62 -6.18 -4.84 19.09
N LYS A 63 -7.39 -5.07 18.55
CA LYS A 63 -8.46 -5.79 19.26
C LYS A 63 -8.06 -7.23 19.60
N ALA A 64 -7.32 -7.88 18.70
CA ALA A 64 -6.80 -9.23 18.90
C ALA A 64 -5.54 -9.28 19.78
N ARG A 65 -5.01 -8.13 20.24
CA ARG A 65 -3.73 -8.01 20.96
C ARG A 65 -2.51 -8.51 20.18
N GLU A 66 -2.58 -8.47 18.86
CA GLU A 66 -1.48 -8.80 17.94
C GLU A 66 -0.66 -7.56 17.55
N ILE A 67 -1.22 -6.36 17.74
CA ILE A 67 -0.58 -5.06 17.46
C ILE A 67 -0.68 -4.20 18.71
N ARG A 68 0.38 -3.45 19.05
CA ARG A 68 0.40 -2.56 20.22
C ARG A 68 -0.70 -1.50 20.15
N THR A 69 -1.29 -1.17 21.30
CA THR A 69 -2.44 -0.25 21.39
C THR A 69 -2.06 1.22 21.24
N ASP A 70 -0.77 1.56 21.34
CA ASP A 70 -0.22 2.91 21.15
C ASP A 70 0.05 3.27 19.68
N VAL A 71 -0.02 2.30 18.77
CA VAL A 71 0.10 2.51 17.33
C VAL A 71 -1.09 3.33 16.83
N ASP A 72 -0.80 4.44 16.14
CA ASP A 72 -1.81 5.21 15.39
C ASP A 72 -2.24 4.44 14.13
N PRO A 73 -3.50 3.96 14.04
CA PRO A 73 -3.94 3.18 12.88
C PRO A 73 -3.99 4.00 11.59
N THR A 74 -4.35 5.28 11.67
CA THR A 74 -4.54 6.12 10.48
C THR A 74 -3.18 6.54 9.91
N GLY A 75 -2.26 7.02 10.74
CA GLY A 75 -0.89 7.31 10.31
C GLY A 75 -0.19 6.10 9.72
N THR A 76 -0.32 4.93 10.37
CA THR A 76 0.24 3.66 9.87
C THR A 76 -0.33 3.28 8.50
N ALA A 77 -1.65 3.50 8.28
CA ALA A 77 -2.27 3.19 7.00
C ALA A 77 -1.70 4.03 5.85
N PHE A 78 -1.48 5.32 6.06
CA PHE A 78 -0.89 6.19 5.04
C PHE A 78 0.60 5.93 4.83
N GLU A 79 1.34 5.57 5.87
CA GLU A 79 2.75 5.18 5.74
C GLU A 79 2.92 3.94 4.86
N ILE A 80 2.11 2.90 5.11
CA ILE A 80 2.10 1.67 4.32
C ILE A 80 1.66 1.96 2.88
N LEU A 81 0.58 2.73 2.69
CA LEU A 81 0.10 3.11 1.35
C LEU A 81 1.17 3.89 0.57
N ALA A 82 1.84 4.84 1.20
CA ALA A 82 2.90 5.62 0.58
C ALA A 82 4.07 4.73 0.16
N SER A 83 4.49 3.82 1.04
CA SER A 83 5.59 2.88 0.77
C SER A 83 5.25 1.96 -0.39
N VAL A 84 4.05 1.37 -0.38
CA VAL A 84 3.52 0.56 -1.49
C VAL A 84 3.54 1.35 -2.80
N ARG A 85 2.98 2.56 -2.83
CA ARG A 85 2.91 3.39 -4.04
C ARG A 85 4.30 3.78 -4.55
N GLY A 86 5.20 4.16 -3.65
CA GLY A 86 6.56 4.55 -3.98
C GLY A 86 7.35 3.40 -4.61
N THR A 87 7.33 2.23 -3.96
CA THR A 87 8.02 1.03 -4.46
C THR A 87 7.48 0.62 -5.83
N THR A 88 6.15 0.62 -6.02
CA THR A 88 5.56 0.30 -7.32
C THR A 88 5.95 1.30 -8.39
N LEU A 89 5.99 2.60 -8.10
CA LEU A 89 6.45 3.61 -9.06
C LEU A 89 7.91 3.37 -9.46
N LEU A 90 8.79 3.13 -8.49
CA LEU A 90 10.21 2.89 -8.77
C LEU A 90 10.42 1.62 -9.60
N TRP A 91 9.67 0.55 -9.31
CA TRP A 91 9.66 -0.66 -10.13
C TRP A 91 9.15 -0.42 -11.55
N LEU A 92 8.08 0.37 -11.74
CA LEU A 92 7.57 0.69 -13.07
C LEU A 92 8.58 1.46 -13.94
N LEU A 93 9.44 2.25 -13.29
CA LEU A 93 10.50 3.03 -13.96
C LEU A 93 11.74 2.18 -14.27
N ASP A 94 12.09 1.24 -13.39
CA ASP A 94 13.30 0.41 -13.51
C ASP A 94 13.05 -0.99 -12.92
N PRO A 95 12.36 -1.87 -13.66
CA PRO A 95 11.97 -3.20 -13.17
C PRO A 95 13.15 -4.17 -13.05
N GLU A 96 14.30 -3.87 -13.66
CA GLU A 96 15.52 -4.67 -13.52
C GLU A 96 16.23 -4.40 -12.18
N LYS A 97 16.05 -3.19 -11.62
CA LYS A 97 16.69 -2.77 -10.38
C LYS A 97 15.86 -3.04 -9.13
N ILE A 98 14.54 -3.02 -9.24
CA ILE A 98 13.63 -3.21 -8.11
C ILE A 98 12.92 -4.54 -8.25
N ASP A 99 13.18 -5.48 -7.35
CA ASP A 99 12.29 -6.63 -7.16
C ASP A 99 11.08 -6.17 -6.35
N LEU A 100 9.97 -5.91 -7.05
CA LEU A 100 8.76 -5.39 -6.41
C LEU A 100 8.19 -6.37 -5.38
N VAL A 101 8.17 -7.67 -5.66
CA VAL A 101 7.58 -8.65 -4.75
C VAL A 101 8.44 -8.74 -3.49
N ALA A 102 9.77 -8.83 -3.64
CA ALA A 102 10.68 -8.83 -2.51
C ALA A 102 10.54 -7.54 -1.67
N ALA A 103 10.45 -6.38 -2.31
CA ALA A 103 10.32 -5.11 -1.60
C ALA A 103 9.00 -4.98 -0.82
N ILE A 104 7.90 -5.56 -1.31
CA ILE A 104 6.62 -5.61 -0.57
C ILE A 104 6.70 -6.58 0.60
N GLU A 105 7.39 -7.72 0.46
CA GLU A 105 7.61 -8.67 1.56
C GLU A 105 8.54 -8.08 2.64
N ASP A 106 9.58 -7.34 2.25
CA ASP A 106 10.46 -6.63 3.18
C ASP A 106 9.69 -5.54 3.94
N LEU A 107 8.82 -4.80 3.25
CA LEU A 107 7.92 -3.84 3.89
C LEU A 107 6.99 -4.53 4.89
N ARG A 108 6.40 -5.67 4.52
CA ARG A 108 5.55 -6.48 5.41
C ARG A 108 6.32 -6.88 6.67
N ALA A 109 7.52 -7.41 6.53
CA ALA A 109 8.36 -7.85 7.65
C ALA A 109 8.75 -6.68 8.57
N SER A 110 9.15 -5.53 7.99
CA SER A 110 9.47 -4.31 8.74
C SER A 110 8.27 -3.77 9.52
N VAL A 111 7.09 -3.77 8.90
CA VAL A 111 5.84 -3.38 9.55
C VAL A 111 5.47 -4.34 10.67
N GLU A 112 5.63 -5.64 10.47
CA GLU A 112 5.38 -6.66 11.49
C GLU A 112 6.27 -6.47 12.72
N ASP A 113 7.58 -6.31 12.52
CA ASP A 113 8.53 -6.07 13.61
C ASP A 113 8.19 -4.80 14.40
N ARG A 114 7.86 -3.72 13.70
CA ARG A 114 7.55 -2.42 14.33
C ARG A 114 6.22 -2.40 15.07
N LEU A 115 5.20 -3.12 14.60
CA LEU A 115 3.83 -3.02 15.12
C LEU A 115 3.46 -4.10 16.14
N SER A 116 4.17 -5.23 16.15
CA SER A 116 3.84 -6.39 17.00
C SER A 116 3.82 -6.04 18.50
N ALA A 117 2.91 -6.70 19.22
CA ALA A 117 2.66 -6.54 20.65
C ALA A 117 3.72 -7.19 21.55
#